data_AF-A0A9Q0UAT0-F1
#
_entry.id   AF-A0A9Q0UAT0-F1
#
_cell.length_a   1.000
_cell.length_b   1.000
_cell.length_c   1.000
_cell.angle_alpha   90.00
_cell.angle_beta   90.00
_cell.angle_gamma   90.00
#
_symmetry.space_group_name_H-M   'P 1'
#
loop_
_entity.id
_entity.type
_entity.pdbx_description
1 polymer ?
#
loop_
_entity_poly.entity_id
_entity_poly.type
_entity_poly.pdbx_seq_one_letter_code
_entity_poly.pdbx_strand_id
1 'polypeptide(L)'
;MGRGRVQLKRIENKINRQVTFSKRRAGLLKKAHEISVLCDAEVALIVFSHKGKLFEYSTNACMEKILERYERCSYAERQSVSPDLDSQGNWTLEYNMLKAKVELLQRNHRHYLGEDLDSVSLKELQNLEQQIDTALKHIRARKNHLMYQSISELQIKIKEKEKALAQLALRDQQNDGPNPSSFFSPQPPLPCLNIRYQEEDTEARRNELDLTLEPIYSCHPGCFGT
;
A
#
# COMPACT_ATOMS: atom_id res chain seq x y z
N MET A 1 19.62 -22.98 -55.28
CA MET A 1 20.93 -22.37 -54.92
C MET A 1 21.23 -22.67 -53.46
N GLY A 2 22.31 -23.39 -53.16
CA GLY A 2 22.66 -23.82 -51.80
C GLY A 2 23.18 -22.68 -50.92
N ARG A 3 23.10 -22.87 -49.60
CA ARG A 3 23.52 -21.89 -48.60
C ARG A 3 25.04 -22.01 -48.37
N GLY A 4 25.82 -21.01 -48.82
CA GLY A 4 27.27 -20.99 -48.64
C GLY A 4 27.73 -20.79 -47.19
N ARG A 5 28.93 -21.25 -46.85
CA ARG A 5 29.57 -21.02 -45.54
C ARG A 5 29.88 -19.53 -45.35
N VAL A 6 29.58 -18.99 -44.17
CA VAL A 6 29.83 -17.58 -43.81
C VAL A 6 30.81 -17.52 -42.64
N GLN A 7 31.77 -16.60 -42.68
CA GLN A 7 32.70 -16.35 -41.57
C GLN A 7 31.95 -15.77 -40.35
N LEU A 8 32.32 -16.19 -39.14
CA LEU A 8 31.73 -15.68 -37.89
C LEU A 8 32.38 -14.35 -37.50
N LYS A 9 32.00 -13.28 -38.22
CA LYS A 9 32.38 -11.90 -37.95
C LYS A 9 31.21 -10.96 -38.21
N ARG A 10 31.32 -9.71 -37.76
CA ARG A 10 30.31 -8.67 -38.04
C ARG A 10 30.13 -8.54 -39.56
N ILE A 11 28.87 -8.54 -40.02
CA ILE A 11 28.54 -8.30 -41.42
C ILE A 11 28.56 -6.79 -41.65
N GLU A 12 29.49 -6.30 -42.46
CA GLU A 12 29.65 -4.85 -42.69
C GLU A 12 28.50 -4.25 -43.51
N ASN A 13 28.10 -4.93 -44.59
CA ASN A 13 27.00 -4.50 -45.43
C ASN A 13 25.68 -4.45 -44.63
N LYS A 14 25.10 -3.24 -44.51
CA LYS A 14 23.91 -2.95 -43.70
C LYS A 14 22.68 -3.76 -44.14
N ILE A 15 22.48 -3.93 -45.46
CA ILE A 15 21.33 -4.67 -46.01
C ILE A 15 21.47 -6.15 -45.67
N ASN A 16 22.63 -6.74 -45.96
CA ASN A 16 22.90 -8.14 -45.64
C ASN A 16 22.82 -8.42 -44.14
N ARG A 17 23.29 -7.49 -43.31
CA ARG A 17 23.20 -7.59 -41.85
C ARG A 17 21.75 -7.57 -41.37
N GLN A 18 20.90 -6.68 -41.90
CA GLN A 18 19.49 -6.61 -41.56
C GLN A 18 18.74 -7.88 -41.96
N VAL A 19 18.92 -8.36 -43.20
CA VAL A 19 18.30 -9.60 -43.69
C VAL A 19 18.75 -10.80 -42.85
N THR A 20 20.06 -10.88 -42.56
CA THR A 20 20.63 -11.95 -41.74
C THR A 20 20.11 -11.90 -40.30
N PHE A 21 20.02 -10.72 -39.69
CA PHE A 21 19.45 -10.53 -38.36
C PHE A 21 18.01 -11.08 -38.31
N SER A 22 17.15 -10.66 -39.25
CA SER A 22 15.76 -11.14 -39.31
C SER A 22 15.69 -12.67 -39.43
N LYS A 23 16.48 -13.28 -40.32
CA LYS A 23 16.49 -14.73 -40.52
C LYS A 23 17.06 -15.49 -39.31
N ARG A 24 18.19 -15.04 -38.74
CA ARG A 24 18.83 -15.70 -37.60
C ARG A 24 18.02 -15.54 -36.32
N ARG A 25 17.46 -14.37 -36.05
CA ARG A 25 16.56 -14.12 -34.91
C ARG A 25 15.35 -15.06 -34.95
N ALA A 26 14.71 -15.16 -36.12
CA ALA A 26 13.58 -16.09 -36.31
C ALA A 26 14.01 -17.56 -36.11
N GLY A 27 15.18 -17.96 -36.62
CA GLY A 27 15.73 -19.29 -36.39
C GLY A 27 16.06 -19.58 -34.93
N LEU A 28 16.63 -18.60 -34.21
CA LEU A 28 16.95 -18.71 -32.79
C LEU A 28 15.68 -18.85 -31.94
N LEU A 29 14.64 -18.07 -32.25
CA LEU A 29 13.34 -18.18 -31.58
C LEU A 29 12.75 -19.59 -31.77
N LYS A 30 12.81 -20.14 -32.98
CA LYS A 30 12.36 -21.52 -33.24
C LYS A 30 13.12 -22.53 -32.38
N LYS A 31 14.45 -22.37 -32.23
CA LYS A 31 15.26 -23.25 -31.37
C LYS A 31 14.94 -23.11 -29.89
N ALA A 32 14.74 -21.88 -29.40
CA ALA A 32 14.30 -21.63 -28.03
C ALA A 32 12.94 -22.28 -27.75
N HIS A 33 12.02 -22.20 -28.71
CA HIS A 33 10.72 -22.84 -28.62
C HIS A 33 10.81 -24.37 -28.64
N GLU A 34 11.61 -24.95 -29.54
CA GLU A 34 11.86 -26.40 -29.58
C GLU A 34 12.38 -26.91 -28.23
N ILE A 35 13.39 -26.24 -27.64
CA ILE A 35 13.94 -26.62 -26.32
C ILE A 35 12.86 -26.54 -25.24
N SER A 36 12.10 -25.46 -25.23
CA SER A 36 11.05 -25.26 -24.23
C SER A 36 10.00 -26.36 -24.27
N VAL A 37 9.56 -26.78 -25.46
CA VAL A 37 8.54 -27.83 -25.63
C VAL A 37 9.11 -29.22 -25.40
N LEU A 38 10.29 -29.53 -25.94
CA LEU A 38 10.88 -30.87 -25.89
C LEU A 38 11.39 -31.24 -24.50
N CYS A 39 11.83 -30.27 -23.72
CA CYS A 39 12.47 -30.49 -22.42
C CYS A 39 11.66 -29.92 -21.25
N ASP A 40 10.44 -29.43 -21.49
CA ASP A 40 9.62 -28.72 -20.49
C ASP A 40 10.42 -27.63 -19.73
N ALA A 41 11.21 -26.88 -20.49
CA ALA A 41 12.11 -25.88 -19.96
C ALA A 41 11.51 -24.47 -20.08
N GLU A 42 11.66 -23.67 -19.02
CA GLU A 42 11.41 -22.22 -19.07
C GLU A 42 12.55 -21.53 -19.81
N VAL A 43 12.26 -20.91 -20.95
CA VAL A 43 13.25 -20.23 -21.78
C VAL A 43 12.84 -18.79 -22.03
N ALA A 44 13.74 -17.85 -21.77
CA ALA A 44 13.62 -16.45 -22.14
C ALA A 44 14.72 -16.04 -23.12
N LEU A 45 14.37 -15.21 -24.11
CA LEU A 45 15.30 -14.66 -25.09
C LEU A 45 15.02 -13.17 -25.27
N ILE A 46 16.04 -12.35 -25.09
CA ILE A 46 16.00 -10.90 -25.28
C ILE A 46 17.05 -10.52 -26.33
N VAL A 47 16.63 -9.81 -27.38
CA VAL A 47 17.51 -9.40 -28.49
C VAL A 47 17.28 -7.92 -28.82
N PHE A 48 18.31 -7.11 -28.65
CA PHE A 48 18.32 -5.73 -29.13
C PHE A 48 18.94 -5.66 -30.52
N SER A 49 18.24 -5.02 -31.46
CA SER A 49 18.84 -4.68 -32.75
C SER A 49 19.86 -3.56 -32.61
N HIS A 50 20.69 -3.36 -33.62
CA HIS A 50 21.63 -2.24 -33.67
C HIS A 50 20.96 -0.85 -33.66
N LYS A 51 19.63 -0.78 -33.83
CA LYS A 51 18.84 0.45 -33.74
C LYS A 51 18.16 0.60 -32.37
N GLY A 52 18.46 -0.26 -31.40
CA GLY A 52 17.83 -0.28 -30.08
C GLY A 52 16.45 -0.96 -30.02
N LYS A 53 15.89 -1.41 -31.15
CA LYS A 53 14.59 -2.12 -31.13
C LYS A 53 14.73 -3.46 -30.39
N LEU A 54 13.89 -3.63 -29.37
CA LEU A 54 13.75 -4.84 -28.57
C LEU A 54 12.94 -5.91 -29.32
N PHE A 55 13.39 -7.15 -29.22
CA PHE A 55 12.68 -8.34 -29.64
C PHE A 55 12.82 -9.39 -28.55
N GLU A 56 11.70 -9.94 -28.10
CA GLU A 56 11.67 -10.84 -26.96
C GLU A 56 10.84 -12.10 -27.23
N TYR A 57 11.13 -13.14 -26.47
CA TYR A 57 10.40 -14.40 -26.42
C TYR A 57 10.50 -14.97 -25.01
N SER A 58 9.40 -15.51 -24.47
CA SER A 58 9.36 -16.21 -23.18
C SER A 58 8.41 -17.39 -23.26
N THR A 59 8.78 -18.51 -22.64
CA THR A 59 7.87 -19.62 -22.37
C THR A 59 6.72 -19.16 -21.45
N ASN A 60 5.49 -19.62 -21.70
CA ASN A 60 4.30 -19.37 -20.86
C ASN A 60 3.90 -17.89 -20.66
N ALA A 61 4.18 -17.03 -21.65
CA ALA A 61 3.71 -15.63 -21.74
C ALA A 61 4.05 -14.69 -20.56
N CYS A 62 5.01 -15.04 -19.69
CA CYS A 62 5.41 -14.19 -18.57
C CYS A 62 6.95 -14.08 -18.46
N MET A 63 7.51 -13.16 -19.25
CA MET A 63 8.92 -12.78 -19.17
C MET A 63 9.33 -12.36 -17.75
N GLU A 64 8.46 -11.61 -17.07
CA GLU A 64 8.68 -11.10 -15.71
C GLU A 64 8.99 -12.23 -14.72
N LYS A 65 8.24 -13.34 -14.74
CA LYS A 65 8.48 -14.49 -13.86
C LYS A 65 9.82 -15.15 -14.09
N ILE A 66 10.22 -15.30 -15.35
CA ILE A 66 11.53 -15.92 -15.68
C ILE A 66 12.67 -14.98 -15.23
N LEU A 67 12.52 -13.67 -15.44
CA LEU A 67 13.50 -12.68 -14.99
C LEU A 67 13.58 -12.62 -13.46
N GLU A 68 12.45 -12.62 -12.76
CA GLU A 68 12.40 -12.66 -11.29
C GLU A 68 13.06 -13.94 -10.74
N ARG A 69 12.81 -15.09 -11.37
CA ARG A 69 13.45 -16.36 -11.01
C ARG A 69 14.96 -16.31 -11.26
N TYR A 70 15.39 -15.78 -12.41
CA TYR A 70 16.80 -15.58 -12.72
C TYR A 70 17.49 -14.69 -11.68
N GLU A 71 16.86 -13.56 -11.34
CA GLU A 71 17.36 -12.63 -10.34
C GLU A 71 17.57 -13.35 -9.00
N ARG A 72 16.54 -14.03 -8.48
CA ARG A 72 16.61 -14.83 -7.24
C ARG A 72 17.73 -15.89 -7.27
N CYS A 73 17.84 -16.65 -8.35
CA CYS A 73 18.88 -17.67 -8.49
C CYS A 73 20.28 -17.07 -8.58
N SER A 74 20.44 -15.98 -9.33
CA SER A 74 21.72 -15.28 -9.47
C SER A 74 22.20 -14.68 -8.14
N TYR A 75 21.27 -14.17 -7.31
CA TYR A 75 21.59 -13.69 -5.97
C TYR A 75 22.00 -14.82 -5.03
N ALA A 76 21.36 -15.99 -5.11
CA ALA A 76 21.72 -17.17 -4.32
C ALA A 76 23.08 -17.76 -4.74
N GLU A 77 23.36 -17.82 -6.05
CA GLU A 77 24.63 -18.32 -6.59
C GLU A 77 25.80 -17.38 -6.23
N ARG A 78 25.58 -16.06 -6.26
CA ARG A 78 26.56 -15.06 -5.81
C ARG A 78 26.87 -15.10 -4.31
N GLN A 79 26.01 -15.69 -3.48
CA GLN A 79 26.30 -15.93 -2.06
C GLN A 79 27.13 -17.21 -1.83
N SER A 80 27.16 -18.11 -2.82
CA SER A 80 27.86 -19.40 -2.74
C SER A 80 29.28 -19.38 -3.30
N VAL A 81 29.61 -18.39 -4.15
CA VAL A 81 30.96 -18.15 -4.66
C VAL A 81 31.64 -17.10 -3.77
N SER A 82 32.82 -17.43 -3.25
CA SER A 82 33.61 -16.65 -2.29
C SER A 82 33.74 -15.15 -2.61
N PRO A 83 33.88 -14.27 -1.59
CA PRO A 83 33.90 -12.83 -1.75
C PRO A 83 35.27 -12.37 -2.20
N ASP A 84 35.54 -12.28 -3.50
CA ASP A 84 36.70 -11.50 -3.94
C ASP A 84 36.43 -10.73 -5.22
N LEU A 85 36.50 -9.41 -5.05
CA LEU A 85 36.48 -8.29 -5.99
C LEU A 85 35.18 -7.93 -6.74
N ASP A 86 34.42 -8.86 -7.34
CA ASP A 86 33.25 -8.45 -8.17
C ASP A 86 31.94 -8.27 -7.38
N SER A 87 31.84 -8.84 -6.18
CA SER A 87 30.66 -8.66 -5.30
C SER A 87 30.63 -7.27 -4.64
N GLN A 88 31.80 -6.69 -4.35
CA GLN A 88 31.92 -5.41 -3.68
C GLN A 88 31.37 -4.27 -4.54
N GLY A 89 31.63 -4.27 -5.85
CA GLY A 89 31.10 -3.24 -6.76
C GLY A 89 29.57 -3.26 -6.86
N ASN A 90 28.96 -4.46 -6.87
CA ASN A 90 27.51 -4.61 -6.94
C ASN A 90 26.82 -4.21 -5.64
N TRP A 91 27.31 -4.69 -4.49
CA TRP A 91 26.77 -4.27 -3.18
C TRP A 91 27.00 -2.79 -2.90
N THR A 92 28.13 -2.22 -3.35
CA THR A 92 28.39 -0.79 -3.22
C THR A 92 27.38 0.03 -4.03
N LEU A 93 27.06 -0.38 -5.25
CA LEU A 93 26.07 0.32 -6.09
C LEU A 93 24.66 0.21 -5.50
N GLU A 94 24.23 -0.99 -5.11
CA GLU A 94 22.92 -1.22 -4.49
C GLU A 94 22.78 -0.48 -3.16
N TYR A 95 23.83 -0.50 -2.33
CA TYR A 95 23.88 0.26 -1.09
C TYR A 95 23.79 1.77 -1.35
N ASN A 96 24.54 2.28 -2.32
CA ASN A 96 24.51 3.71 -2.66
C ASN A 96 23.13 4.13 -3.19
N MET A 97 22.48 3.31 -4.01
CA MET A 97 21.13 3.57 -4.50
C MET A 97 20.10 3.57 -3.36
N LEU A 98 20.17 2.57 -2.47
CA LEU A 98 19.30 2.48 -1.30
C LEU A 98 19.53 3.66 -0.35
N LYS A 99 20.78 4.01 -0.07
CA LYS A 99 21.16 5.14 0.76
C LYS A 99 20.62 6.46 0.18
N ALA A 100 20.79 6.69 -1.12
CA ALA A 100 20.23 7.87 -1.79
C ALA A 100 18.69 7.93 -1.67
N LYS A 101 18.02 6.77 -1.77
CA LYS A 101 16.56 6.68 -1.58
C LYS A 101 16.14 7.00 -0.14
N VAL A 102 16.87 6.50 0.86
CA VAL A 102 16.61 6.81 2.28
C VAL A 102 16.83 8.30 2.55
N GLU A 103 17.94 8.87 2.08
CA GLU A 103 18.24 10.30 2.24
C GLU A 103 17.19 11.19 1.57
N LEU A 104 16.70 10.81 0.39
CA LEU A 104 15.62 11.52 -0.29
C LEU A 104 14.32 11.46 0.51
N LEU A 105 13.94 10.28 1.01
CA LEU A 105 12.73 10.13 1.82
C LEU A 105 12.81 10.91 3.13
N GLN A 106 13.94 10.87 3.82
CA GLN A 106 14.18 11.65 5.04
C GLN A 106 14.12 13.16 4.77
N ARG A 107 14.70 13.63 3.66
CA ARG A 107 14.62 15.03 3.24
C ARG A 107 13.19 15.44 2.93
N ASN A 108 12.45 14.63 2.17
CA ASN A 108 11.05 14.90 1.89
C ASN A 108 10.21 14.94 3.17
N HIS A 109 10.46 14.04 4.11
CA HIS A 109 9.78 14.04 5.42
C HIS A 109 9.99 15.36 6.16
N ARG A 110 11.23 15.84 6.24
CA ARG A 110 11.56 17.15 6.82
C ARG A 110 10.85 18.30 6.10
N HIS A 111 10.85 18.29 4.76
CA HIS A 111 10.11 19.30 3.99
C HIS A 111 8.61 19.27 4.29
N TYR A 112 7.99 18.09 4.42
CA TYR A 112 6.57 17.96 4.81
C TYR A 112 6.30 18.49 6.22
N LEU A 113 7.29 18.45 7.12
CA LEU A 113 7.21 19.04 8.46
C LEU A 113 7.53 20.55 8.47
N GLY A 114 7.89 21.12 7.32
CA GLY A 114 8.27 22.54 7.20
C GLY A 114 9.73 22.85 7.54
N GLU A 115 10.58 21.82 7.65
CA GLU A 115 12.01 21.96 7.95
C GLU A 115 12.86 22.03 6.68
N ASP A 116 14.06 22.63 6.77
CA ASP A 116 15.09 22.72 5.71
C ASP A 116 14.63 23.32 4.36
N LEU A 117 13.66 24.24 4.40
CA LEU A 117 13.06 24.83 3.20
C LEU A 117 13.90 25.93 2.54
N ASP A 118 14.96 26.43 3.19
CA ASP A 118 15.77 27.58 2.74
C ASP A 118 16.39 27.39 1.34
N SER A 119 16.65 26.13 0.96
CA SER A 119 17.27 25.77 -0.33
C SER A 119 16.28 25.32 -1.39
N VAL A 120 14.98 25.26 -1.07
CA VAL A 120 13.92 24.77 -1.95
C VAL A 120 13.45 25.90 -2.86
N SER A 121 13.36 25.66 -4.17
CA SER A 121 12.89 26.67 -5.11
C SER A 121 11.40 26.96 -4.93
N LEU A 122 10.94 28.16 -5.31
CA LEU A 122 9.52 28.54 -5.24
C LEU A 122 8.60 27.53 -5.93
N LYS A 123 9.02 27.00 -7.08
CA LYS A 123 8.25 26.01 -7.85
C LYS A 123 8.13 24.69 -7.09
N GLU A 124 9.20 24.25 -6.43
CA GLU A 124 9.20 23.04 -5.60
C GLU A 124 8.34 23.23 -4.35
N LEU A 125 8.35 24.42 -3.75
CA LEU A 125 7.52 24.77 -2.60
C LEU A 125 6.02 24.76 -2.96
N GLN A 126 5.64 25.34 -4.11
CA GLN A 126 4.27 25.26 -4.62
C GLN A 126 3.82 23.82 -4.87
N ASN A 127 4.72 22.99 -5.42
CA ASN A 127 4.43 21.58 -5.63
C ASN A 127 4.30 20.81 -4.31
N LEU A 128 5.05 21.18 -3.28
CA LEU A 128 4.96 20.61 -1.94
C LEU A 128 3.62 20.97 -1.29
N GLU A 129 3.22 22.24 -1.34
CA GLU A 129 1.93 22.74 -0.86
C GLU A 129 0.77 21.99 -1.53
N GLN A 130 0.78 21.88 -2.86
CA GLN A 130 -0.25 21.17 -3.61
C GLN A 130 -0.36 19.69 -3.21
N GLN A 131 0.76 19.03 -2.93
CA GLN A 131 0.77 17.64 -2.47
C GLN A 131 0.13 17.50 -1.08
N ILE A 132 0.48 18.37 -0.13
CA ILE A 132 -0.08 18.38 1.23
C ILE A 132 -1.58 18.65 1.17
N ASP A 133 -2.01 19.65 0.40
CA ASP A 133 -3.42 19.98 0.23
C ASP A 133 -4.23 18.82 -0.34
N THR A 134 -3.66 18.14 -1.34
CA THR A 134 -4.30 16.98 -1.95
C THR A 134 -4.41 15.84 -0.93
N ALA A 135 -3.36 15.55 -0.17
CA ALA A 135 -3.39 14.53 0.88
C ALA A 135 -4.43 14.86 1.97
N LEU A 136 -4.48 16.10 2.43
CA LEU A 136 -5.47 16.56 3.42
C LEU A 136 -6.91 16.43 2.92
N LYS A 137 -7.17 16.78 1.66
CA LYS A 137 -8.49 16.58 1.03
C LYS A 137 -8.91 15.11 1.07
N HIS A 138 -8.00 14.19 0.72
CA HIS A 138 -8.28 12.75 0.77
C HIS A 138 -8.56 12.26 2.20
N ILE A 139 -7.75 12.67 3.17
CA ILE A 139 -7.94 12.31 4.59
C ILE A 139 -9.31 12.80 5.10
N ARG A 140 -9.65 14.06 4.83
CA ARG A 140 -10.95 14.65 5.23
C ARG A 140 -12.11 13.92 4.56
N ALA A 141 -12.02 13.64 3.26
CA ALA A 141 -13.05 12.88 2.55
C ALA A 141 -13.26 11.49 3.16
N ARG A 142 -12.18 10.78 3.49
CA ARG A 142 -12.26 9.47 4.13
C ARG A 142 -12.87 9.55 5.53
N LYS A 143 -12.45 10.51 6.36
CA LYS A 143 -13.02 10.74 7.70
C LYS A 143 -14.52 11.03 7.63
N ASN A 144 -14.94 11.92 6.72
CA ASN A 144 -16.34 12.24 6.51
C ASN A 144 -17.14 11.02 6.06
N HIS A 145 -16.59 10.23 5.13
CA HIS A 145 -17.24 9.01 4.67
C HIS A 145 -17.49 8.02 5.81
N LEU A 146 -16.49 7.75 6.64
CA LEU A 146 -16.61 6.86 7.81
C LEU A 146 -17.61 7.43 8.84
N MET A 147 -17.60 8.74 9.05
CA MET A 147 -18.56 9.41 9.94
C MET A 147 -20.00 9.22 9.44
N TYR A 148 -20.26 9.44 8.13
CA TYR A 148 -21.59 9.23 7.56
C TYR A 148 -22.04 7.78 7.62
N GLN A 149 -21.12 6.83 7.43
CA GLN A 149 -21.42 5.40 7.64
C GLN A 149 -21.89 5.14 9.07
N SER A 150 -21.15 5.63 10.07
CA SER A 150 -21.51 5.48 11.49
C SER A 150 -22.86 6.13 11.82
N ILE A 151 -23.13 7.33 11.33
CA ILE A 151 -24.41 8.02 11.52
C ILE A 151 -25.56 7.18 10.93
N SER A 152 -25.39 6.66 9.71
CA SER A 152 -26.40 5.84 9.05
C SER A 152 -26.70 4.56 9.84
N GLU A 153 -25.67 3.88 10.35
CA GLU A 153 -25.84 2.69 11.18
C GLU A 153 -26.61 2.98 12.47
N LEU A 154 -26.29 4.09 13.15
CA LEU A 154 -26.99 4.50 14.36
C LEU A 154 -28.45 4.87 14.08
N GLN A 155 -28.74 5.56 12.98
CA GLN A 155 -30.10 5.89 12.57
C GLN A 155 -30.95 4.64 12.30
N ILE A 156 -30.36 3.59 11.73
CA ILE A 156 -31.05 2.30 11.53
C ILE A 156 -31.39 1.68 12.88
N LYS A 157 -30.42 1.63 13.81
CA LYS A 157 -30.63 1.08 15.17
C LYS A 157 -31.70 1.84 15.95
N ILE A 158 -31.73 3.18 15.86
CA ILE A 158 -32.77 4.00 16.50
C ILE A 158 -34.16 3.60 15.97
N LYS A 159 -34.33 3.51 14.64
CA LYS A 159 -35.60 3.10 14.02
C LYS A 159 -36.03 1.69 14.44
N GLU A 160 -35.09 0.76 14.57
CA GLU A 160 -35.38 -0.60 15.05
C GLU A 160 -35.87 -0.60 16.50
N LYS A 161 -35.22 0.18 17.37
CA LYS A 161 -35.61 0.32 18.78
C LYS A 161 -36.97 1.00 18.93
N GLU A 162 -37.25 2.05 18.15
CA GLU A 162 -38.56 2.71 18.12
C GLU A 162 -39.68 1.75 17.70
N LYS A 163 -39.45 0.92 16.67
CA LYS A 163 -40.40 -0.13 16.27
C LYS A 163 -40.63 -1.17 17.35
N ALA A 164 -39.57 -1.61 18.03
CA ALA A 164 -39.68 -2.58 19.12
C ALA A 164 -40.47 -2.02 20.31
N LEU A 165 -40.23 -0.75 20.68
CA LEU A 165 -41.00 -0.05 21.72
C LEU A 165 -42.48 0.08 21.35
N ALA A 166 -42.79 0.45 20.10
CA ALA A 166 -44.17 0.54 19.62
C ALA A 166 -44.90 -0.81 19.64
N GLN A 167 -44.23 -1.91 19.30
CA GLN A 167 -44.79 -3.26 19.38
C GLN A 167 -45.05 -3.69 20.84
N LEU A 168 -44.15 -3.32 21.77
CA LEU A 168 -44.33 -3.61 23.19
C LEU A 168 -45.56 -2.87 23.74
N ALA A 169 -45.70 -1.58 23.41
CA ALA A 169 -46.84 -0.76 23.83
C ALA A 169 -48.20 -1.29 23.31
N LEU A 170 -48.24 -1.83 22.09
CA LEU A 170 -49.44 -2.48 21.55
C LEU A 170 -49.77 -3.79 22.28
N ARG A 171 -48.76 -4.53 22.73
CA ARG A 171 -48.93 -5.78 23.48
C ARG A 171 -49.48 -5.54 24.89
N ASP A 172 -49.04 -4.47 25.53
CA ASP A 172 -49.53 -4.09 26.86
C ASP A 172 -51.00 -3.65 26.82
N GLN A 173 -51.45 -2.95 25.77
CA GLN A 173 -52.87 -2.60 25.59
C GLN A 173 -53.80 -3.80 25.34
N GLN A 174 -53.28 -4.93 24.84
CA GLN A 174 -54.09 -6.14 24.64
C GLN A 174 -54.24 -6.99 25.91
N ASN A 175 -53.45 -6.73 26.96
CA ASN A 175 -53.51 -7.46 28.23
C ASN A 175 -54.41 -6.82 29.29
N ASP A 176 -54.94 -5.61 29.08
CA ASP A 176 -55.93 -4.99 29.96
C ASP A 176 -57.36 -5.39 29.57
N GLY A 177 -57.76 -6.61 29.96
CA GLY A 177 -59.17 -6.99 30.11
C GLY A 177 -59.68 -6.59 31.50
N PRO A 178 -60.93 -6.11 31.66
CA PRO A 178 -61.40 -5.57 32.94
C PRO A 178 -61.70 -6.69 33.93
N ASN A 179 -60.97 -6.76 35.05
CA ASN A 179 -61.39 -7.51 36.21
C ASN A 179 -61.21 -6.67 37.49
N PRO A 180 -62.31 -6.34 38.22
CA PRO A 180 -62.23 -5.58 39.45
C PRO A 180 -62.25 -6.53 40.64
N SER A 181 -61.11 -6.74 41.32
CA SER A 181 -61.08 -6.99 42.77
C SER A 181 -59.66 -7.25 43.26
N SER A 182 -59.23 -6.38 44.20
CA SER A 182 -58.42 -6.68 45.40
C SER A 182 -57.12 -7.47 45.26
N PHE A 183 -56.01 -6.90 45.71
CA PHE A 183 -55.48 -7.16 47.06
C PHE A 183 -54.21 -6.32 47.30
N PHE A 184 -54.24 -5.53 48.37
CA PHE A 184 -53.05 -4.91 48.95
C PHE A 184 -52.05 -6.00 49.38
N SER A 185 -50.76 -5.78 49.13
CA SER A 185 -49.69 -6.39 49.92
C SER A 185 -48.49 -5.44 50.03
N PRO A 186 -47.80 -5.34 51.19
CA PRO A 186 -46.86 -4.27 51.49
C PRO A 186 -45.44 -4.56 51.01
N GLN A 187 -44.74 -3.53 50.50
CA GLN A 187 -43.29 -3.55 50.29
C GLN A 187 -42.52 -3.36 51.61
N PRO A 188 -41.34 -3.99 51.80
CA PRO A 188 -40.36 -3.53 52.79
C PRO A 188 -39.56 -2.31 52.29
N PRO A 189 -39.12 -1.40 53.17
CA PRO A 189 -38.52 -0.13 52.77
C PRO A 189 -37.06 -0.28 52.31
N LEU A 190 -36.72 0.36 51.20
CA LEU A 190 -35.33 0.60 50.77
C LEU A 190 -34.75 1.83 51.53
N PRO A 191 -33.44 1.86 51.82
CA PRO A 191 -32.81 2.99 52.49
C PRO A 191 -32.65 4.17 51.53
N CYS A 192 -33.08 5.34 51.99
CA CYS A 192 -32.98 6.62 51.32
C CYS A 192 -31.52 7.12 51.31
N LEU A 193 -31.09 7.75 50.23
CA LEU A 193 -30.02 8.76 50.26
C LEU A 193 -30.37 9.91 49.30
N ASN A 194 -30.74 11.03 49.93
CA ASN A 194 -30.96 12.35 49.35
C ASN A 194 -29.71 12.84 48.61
N ILE A 195 -29.89 13.42 47.41
CA ILE A 195 -29.08 14.57 46.98
C ILE A 195 -30.03 15.62 46.38
N ARG A 196 -30.00 16.80 47.02
CA ARG A 196 -30.65 18.05 46.64
C ARG A 196 -30.26 18.49 45.23
N TYR A 197 -31.22 19.10 44.52
CA TYR A 197 -30.93 20.05 43.45
C TYR A 197 -30.35 21.34 44.02
N GLN A 198 -29.33 21.86 43.36
CA GLN A 198 -29.01 23.28 43.36
C GLN A 198 -28.50 23.65 41.97
N GLU A 199 -29.28 24.48 41.27
CA GLU A 199 -28.94 25.13 40.00
C GLU A 199 -27.76 26.09 40.22
N GLU A 200 -26.82 26.14 39.27
CA GLU A 200 -26.18 27.40 38.85
C GLU A 200 -25.75 27.33 37.38
N ASP A 201 -25.81 28.52 36.79
CA ASP A 201 -25.81 28.91 35.39
C ASP A 201 -24.41 29.00 34.76
N THR A 202 -24.35 29.17 33.43
CA THR A 202 -23.17 29.58 32.61
C THR A 202 -22.03 28.53 32.49
N GLU A 203 -21.34 28.31 31.37
CA GLU A 203 -20.95 29.17 30.28
C GLU A 203 -20.41 28.31 29.11
N ALA A 204 -20.46 28.85 27.90
CA ALA A 204 -20.00 28.23 26.66
C ALA A 204 -18.56 27.70 26.74
N ARG A 205 -18.38 26.37 26.71
CA ARG A 205 -17.08 25.77 26.36
C ARG A 205 -17.06 25.38 24.90
N ARG A 206 -16.37 26.22 24.12
CA ARG A 206 -15.90 25.96 22.76
C ARG A 206 -15.25 24.57 22.72
N ASN A 207 -15.61 23.78 21.73
CA ASN A 207 -14.85 22.61 21.33
C ASN A 207 -13.51 23.09 20.77
N GLU A 208 -12.53 23.30 21.65
CA GLU A 208 -11.12 23.36 21.28
C GLU A 208 -10.74 21.98 20.75
N LEU A 209 -10.55 21.89 19.43
CA LEU A 209 -9.93 20.74 18.78
C LEU A 209 -8.48 20.69 19.23
N ASP A 210 -8.21 19.90 20.26
CA ASP A 210 -6.86 19.56 20.68
C ASP A 210 -6.17 18.79 19.53
N LEU A 211 -5.21 19.46 18.88
CA LEU A 211 -4.38 18.94 17.79
C LEU A 211 -3.04 18.39 18.31
N THR A 212 -2.98 18.02 19.59
CA THR A 212 -1.81 17.30 20.12
C THR A 212 -1.77 15.87 19.57
N LEU A 213 -0.98 15.69 18.51
CA LEU A 213 -0.45 14.40 18.09
C LEU A 213 0.52 13.90 19.16
N GLU A 214 0.00 13.34 20.25
CA GLU A 214 0.78 12.50 21.16
C GLU A 214 1.18 11.21 20.44
N PRO A 215 2.48 10.90 20.28
CA PRO A 215 2.93 9.67 19.64
C PRO A 215 2.73 8.49 20.59
N ILE A 216 1.82 7.58 20.24
CA ILE A 216 1.68 6.28 20.92
C ILE A 216 2.82 5.35 20.47
N TYR A 217 4.07 5.64 20.88
CA TYR A 217 5.18 4.67 20.89
C TYR A 217 6.21 5.07 21.94
N SER A 218 6.10 4.49 23.13
CA SER A 218 7.15 4.49 24.14
C SER A 218 8.23 3.46 23.76
N CYS A 219 9.24 3.87 22.99
CA CYS A 219 10.48 3.10 22.87
C CYS A 219 11.45 3.56 23.95
N HIS A 220 11.61 2.75 25.00
CA HIS A 220 12.69 2.90 25.98
C HIS A 220 14.05 2.57 25.33
N PRO A 221 15.03 3.48 25.32
CA PRO A 221 16.44 3.13 25.14
C PRO A 221 17.07 3.10 26.54
N GLY A 222 17.09 1.92 27.15
CA GLY A 222 17.82 1.67 28.39
C GLY A 222 19.20 1.07 28.09
N CYS A 223 20.24 1.80 28.51
CA CYS A 223 21.54 1.32 28.99
C CYS A 223 22.52 0.67 28.01
N PHE A 224 23.55 1.43 27.62
CA PHE A 224 24.96 1.01 27.75
C PHE A 224 25.85 2.26 27.95
N GLY A 225 26.21 2.55 29.20
CA GLY A 225 27.58 2.93 29.58
C GLY A 225 28.17 1.68 30.27
N THR A 226 29.43 1.31 30.12
CA THR A 226 30.69 2.06 30.15
C THR A 226 31.70 1.49 29.17
#